data_AF-J7S5D0-F1
#
_entry.id   AF-J7S5D0-F1
#
_cell.length_a   1.000
_cell.length_b   1.000
_cell.length_c   1.000
_cell.angle_alpha   90.00
_cell.angle_beta   90.00
_cell.angle_gamma   90.00
#
_symmetry.space_group_name_H-M   'P 1'
#
loop_
_entity.id
_entity.type
_entity.pdbx_description
1 polymer ?
#
loop_
_entity_poly.entity_id
_entity_poly.type
_entity_poly.pdbx_seq_one_letter_code
_entity_poly.pdbx_strand_id
1 'polypeptide(L)'
;MRLDEVLEQQQSVEAQFEYLVEVHGKVLLGEENKGVGSWNLDEVRRDLSVCLNDFCILNDLLVAHDGELKGQIGLLEESRVVVAKSLERHSKLVSERQSWSSTLQLDPAGPPIDSTSHNILISTRYRTYLDQYIELVGVTDTSLAPKDSLSADERGSTDDRKIANSLQLLTKSHESIQQEIAQLSSLVNELKKDNSFIEREIASKQHRIQFELQRLDEALLQTEKEIKLILSDAGLKLPRHEDHSITQRLFNFKLDEDADRKVKDDKELDDDIIQHAPAFIDVRLNATKNPLASEKDKSLKVVTDRDIWADCVNAVQNLEADLSRSLAQNREISSNDMIIKIGETTHYLESLLNSVYSSQVSILITQEKETLERACLELDATAPVKSDFTTSKPTNIPNNKSELDKSVSRANPSHFIANKSPPKIGIPDSKPVLSVTHNYDLKKKD
;
A
#
# COMPACT_ATOMS: atom_id res chain seq x y z
N MET A 1 10.11 -9.40 28.98
CA MET A 1 9.46 -8.23 29.60
C MET A 1 8.36 -7.80 28.65
N ARG A 2 7.13 -7.63 29.13
CA ARG A 2 6.01 -7.20 28.28
C ARG A 2 6.14 -5.70 27.98
N LEU A 3 5.70 -5.24 26.81
CA LEU A 3 5.78 -3.82 26.42
C LEU A 3 5.20 -2.88 27.50
N ASP A 4 4.07 -3.25 28.10
CA ASP A 4 3.44 -2.48 29.18
C ASP A 4 4.36 -2.32 30.40
N GLU A 5 5.11 -3.36 30.76
CA GLU A 5 6.07 -3.33 31.87
C GLU A 5 7.26 -2.41 31.53
N VAL A 6 7.64 -2.33 30.24
CA VAL A 6 8.76 -1.49 29.77
C VAL A 6 8.37 -0.01 29.82
N LEU A 7 7.15 0.31 29.40
CA LEU A 7 6.61 1.66 29.45
C LEU A 7 6.38 2.13 30.90
N GLU A 8 5.88 1.26 31.78
CA GLU A 8 5.76 1.57 33.21
C GLU A 8 7.13 1.81 33.86
N GLN A 9 8.13 0.99 33.52
CA GLN A 9 9.49 1.17 34.02
C GLN A 9 10.12 2.46 33.49
N GLN A 10 9.89 2.83 32.23
CA GLN A 10 10.36 4.09 31.65
C GLN A 10 9.80 5.30 32.41
N GLN A 11 8.49 5.31 32.69
CA GLN A 11 7.86 6.38 33.45
C GLN A 11 8.39 6.44 34.90
N SER A 12 8.66 5.29 35.51
CA SER A 12 9.25 5.23 36.85
C SER A 12 10.67 5.78 36.88
N VAL A 13 11.51 5.45 35.90
CA VAL A 13 12.89 5.97 35.80
C VAL A 13 12.89 7.47 35.52
N GLU A 14 11.93 7.97 34.74
CA GLU A 14 11.75 9.41 34.50
C GLU A 14 11.40 10.19 35.76
N ALA A 15 10.43 9.72 36.53
CA ALA A 15 10.10 10.33 37.82
C ALA A 15 11.27 10.30 38.81
N GLN A 16 12.05 9.20 38.82
CA GLN A 16 13.23 9.08 39.66
C GLN A 16 14.35 10.04 39.22
N PHE A 17 14.56 10.19 37.91
CA PHE A 17 15.57 11.10 37.35
C PHE A 17 15.24 12.56 37.68
N GLU A 18 14.00 12.98 37.50
CA GLU A 18 13.55 14.33 37.88
C GLU A 18 13.76 14.62 39.37
N TYR A 19 13.41 13.66 40.23
CA TYR A 19 13.66 13.78 41.67
C TYR A 19 15.15 13.92 41.99
N LEU A 20 16.02 13.13 41.34
CA LEU A 20 17.46 13.20 41.54
C LEU A 20 18.05 14.53 41.05
N VAL A 21 17.55 15.11 39.95
CA VAL A 21 17.96 16.44 39.46
C VAL A 21 17.65 17.53 40.50
N GLU A 22 16.48 17.46 41.16
CA GLU A 22 16.15 18.38 42.24
C GLU A 22 17.02 18.19 43.48
N VAL A 23 17.26 16.94 43.88
CA VAL A 23 18.10 16.61 45.04
C VAL A 23 19.54 17.06 44.80
N HIS A 24 20.06 16.85 43.60
CA HIS A 24 21.38 17.30 43.17
C HIS A 24 21.56 18.82 43.35
N GLY A 25 20.60 19.62 42.84
CA GLY A 25 20.61 21.07 43.04
C GLY A 25 20.54 21.47 44.53
N LYS A 26 19.73 20.79 45.34
CA LYS A 26 19.61 21.05 46.79
C LYS A 26 20.90 20.72 47.56
N VAL A 27 21.60 19.64 47.18
CA VAL A 27 22.88 19.24 47.79
C VAL A 27 23.99 20.24 47.43
N LEU A 28 24.02 20.70 46.18
CA LEU A 28 25.02 21.63 45.66
C LEU A 28 24.84 23.08 46.15
N LEU A 29 23.60 23.57 46.26
CA LEU A 29 23.29 24.97 46.58
C LEU A 29 23.12 25.25 48.07
N GLY A 30 23.04 24.23 48.92
CA GLY A 30 23.27 24.36 50.35
C GLY A 30 22.37 25.35 51.10
N GLU A 31 21.06 25.38 50.81
CA GLU A 31 20.11 26.03 51.72
C GLU A 31 19.70 25.05 52.85
N GLU A 32 20.34 25.20 54.02
CA GLU A 32 19.91 24.67 55.33
C GLU A 32 19.69 23.14 55.51
N ASN A 33 20.53 22.26 54.96
CA ASN A 33 20.49 20.84 55.36
C ASN A 33 21.32 20.55 56.63
N LYS A 34 20.87 21.11 57.78
CA LYS A 34 21.27 20.64 59.12
C LYS A 34 20.38 19.51 59.68
N GLY A 35 19.42 18.99 58.90
CA GLY A 35 18.36 18.14 59.44
C GLY A 35 18.06 16.80 58.77
N VAL A 36 18.37 16.56 57.48
CA VAL A 36 17.83 15.37 56.79
C VAL A 36 18.88 14.71 55.90
N GLY A 37 19.57 13.71 56.46
CA GLY A 37 20.41 12.74 55.74
C GLY A 37 21.67 13.34 55.14
N SER A 38 22.83 12.82 55.50
CA SER A 38 24.09 13.09 54.80
C SER A 38 24.03 12.45 53.41
N TRP A 39 23.30 13.05 52.47
CA TRP A 39 23.34 12.63 51.07
C TRP A 39 24.72 12.95 50.53
N ASN A 40 25.44 11.91 50.10
CA ASN A 40 26.77 12.06 49.52
C ASN A 40 26.60 12.50 48.06
N LEU A 41 27.23 13.62 47.67
CA LEU A 41 27.18 14.15 46.31
C LEU A 41 27.66 13.11 45.27
N ASP A 42 28.66 12.30 45.62
CA ASP A 42 29.14 11.21 44.77
C ASP A 42 28.12 10.08 44.59
N GLU A 43 27.25 9.85 45.59
CA GLU A 43 26.16 8.88 45.47
C GLU A 43 25.07 9.43 44.54
N VAL A 44 24.71 10.72 44.68
CA VAL A 44 23.72 11.35 43.79
C VAL A 44 24.21 11.41 42.34
N ARG A 45 25.46 11.80 42.10
CA ARG A 45 26.07 11.79 40.76
C ARG A 45 26.08 10.39 40.15
N ARG A 46 26.36 9.36 40.95
CA ARG A 46 26.32 7.96 40.52
C ARG A 46 24.90 7.51 40.18
N ASP A 47 23.92 7.82 41.02
CA ASP A 47 22.53 7.43 40.82
C ASP A 47 21.91 8.12 39.58
N LEU A 48 22.29 9.37 39.31
CA LEU A 48 21.96 10.06 38.04
C LEU A 48 22.54 9.34 36.82
N SER A 49 23.82 8.92 36.89
CA SER A 49 24.45 8.15 35.82
C SER A 49 23.81 6.78 35.62
N VAL A 50 23.35 6.13 36.70
CA VAL A 50 22.60 4.87 36.63
C VAL A 50 21.26 5.09 35.93
N CYS A 51 20.50 6.14 36.27
CA CYS A 51 19.21 6.44 35.63
C CYS A 51 19.39 6.71 34.12
N LEU A 52 20.41 7.46 33.71
CA LEU A 52 20.74 7.70 32.30
C LEU A 52 21.10 6.41 31.56
N ASN A 53 21.82 5.50 32.22
CA ASN A 53 22.11 4.19 31.65
C ASN A 53 20.86 3.29 31.56
N ASP A 54 19.97 3.35 32.55
CA ASP A 54 18.71 2.62 32.55
C ASP A 54 17.79 3.11 31.43
N PHE A 55 17.76 4.42 31.15
CA PHE A 55 17.08 4.96 29.97
C PHE A 55 17.64 4.42 28.66
N CYS A 56 18.97 4.29 28.52
CA CYS A 56 19.57 3.66 27.34
C CYS A 56 19.12 2.20 27.20
N ILE A 57 19.16 1.42 28.28
CA ILE A 57 18.76 0.01 28.27
C ILE A 57 17.27 -0.13 27.92
N LEU A 58 16.41 0.70 28.49
CA LEU A 58 14.96 0.69 28.22
C LEU A 58 14.66 1.06 26.77
N ASN A 59 15.33 2.08 26.22
CA ASN A 59 15.19 2.46 24.81
C ASN A 59 15.70 1.36 23.86
N ASP A 60 16.82 0.72 24.17
CA ASP A 60 17.31 -0.43 23.39
C ASP A 60 16.32 -1.59 23.43
N LEU A 61 15.67 -1.81 24.58
CA LEU A 61 14.67 -2.85 24.76
C LEU A 61 13.36 -2.54 24.02
N LEU A 62 12.94 -1.26 23.97
CA LEU A 62 11.83 -0.78 23.13
C LEU A 62 12.13 -0.99 21.64
N VAL A 63 13.31 -0.58 21.18
CA VAL A 63 13.76 -0.77 19.78
C VAL A 63 13.89 -2.25 19.41
N ALA A 64 14.23 -3.11 20.37
CA ALA A 64 14.25 -4.56 20.19
C ALA A 64 12.85 -5.18 20.18
N HIS A 65 11.93 -4.68 21.00
CA HIS A 65 10.53 -5.12 21.04
C HIS A 65 9.77 -4.76 19.75
N ASP A 66 10.23 -3.73 19.02
CA ASP A 66 9.77 -3.36 17.68
C ASP A 66 10.15 -4.37 16.57
N GLY A 67 10.65 -5.57 16.92
CA GLY A 67 10.81 -6.68 15.97
C GLY A 67 9.51 -7.04 15.25
N GLU A 68 8.36 -6.86 15.91
CA GLU A 68 7.03 -7.04 15.30
C GLU A 68 6.74 -5.94 14.26
N LEU A 69 7.09 -4.68 14.55
CA LEU A 69 6.97 -3.58 13.57
C LEU A 69 7.89 -3.79 12.37
N LYS A 70 9.12 -4.30 12.58
CA LYS A 70 10.01 -4.67 11.46
C LYS A 70 9.44 -5.80 10.61
N GLY A 71 8.84 -6.81 11.24
CA GLY A 71 8.13 -7.89 10.55
C GLY A 71 6.94 -7.36 9.75
N GLN A 72 6.14 -6.47 10.34
CA GLN A 72 5.02 -5.82 9.69
C GLN A 72 5.46 -4.93 8.52
N ILE A 73 6.55 -4.18 8.65
CA ILE A 73 7.15 -3.40 7.57
C ILE A 73 7.57 -4.33 6.42
N GLY A 74 8.22 -5.46 6.73
CA GLY A 74 8.61 -6.45 5.72
C GLY A 74 7.41 -7.03 4.97
N LEU A 75 6.35 -7.40 5.69
CA LEU A 75 5.09 -7.88 5.09
C LEU A 75 4.40 -6.82 4.22
N LEU A 76 4.39 -5.55 4.66
CA LEU A 76 3.83 -4.44 3.89
C LEU A 76 4.66 -4.13 2.63
N GLU A 77 5.99 -4.25 2.71
CA GLU A 77 6.88 -4.09 1.55
C GLU A 77 6.70 -5.21 0.52
N GLU A 78 6.55 -6.46 0.98
CA GLU A 78 6.21 -7.58 0.10
C GLU A 78 4.84 -7.40 -0.55
N SER A 79 3.84 -7.03 0.26
CA SER A 79 2.47 -6.73 -0.21
C SER A 79 2.46 -5.63 -1.27
N ARG A 80 3.28 -4.58 -1.10
CA ARG A 80 3.45 -3.50 -2.10
C ARG A 80 3.92 -4.03 -3.44
N VAL A 81 4.91 -4.93 -3.45
CA VAL A 81 5.44 -5.53 -4.68
C VAL A 81 4.41 -6.42 -5.36
N VAL A 82 3.66 -7.22 -4.58
CA VAL A 82 2.63 -8.10 -5.12
C VAL A 82 1.46 -7.29 -5.69
N VAL A 83 1.02 -6.23 -5.00
CA VAL A 83 -0.04 -5.33 -5.50
C VAL A 83 0.39 -4.63 -6.78
N ALA A 84 1.62 -4.13 -6.86
CA ALA A 84 2.13 -3.51 -8.08
C ALA A 84 2.11 -4.47 -9.28
N LYS A 85 2.54 -5.72 -9.10
CA LYS A 85 2.47 -6.76 -10.14
C LYS A 85 1.04 -7.10 -10.53
N SER A 86 0.14 -7.17 -9.55
CA SER A 86 -1.28 -7.47 -9.78
C SER A 86 -1.98 -6.34 -10.54
N LEU A 87 -1.66 -5.08 -10.24
CA LEU A 87 -2.14 -3.91 -10.99
C LEU A 87 -1.61 -3.86 -12.42
N GLU A 88 -0.34 -4.21 -12.63
CA GLU A 88 0.22 -4.32 -13.98
C GLU A 88 -0.50 -5.41 -14.79
N ARG A 89 -0.78 -6.56 -14.16
CA ARG A 89 -1.59 -7.63 -14.78
C ARG A 89 -3.01 -7.15 -15.08
N HIS A 90 -3.64 -6.46 -14.13
CA HIS A 90 -4.99 -5.92 -14.27
C HIS A 90 -5.08 -4.95 -15.46
N SER A 91 -4.17 -3.99 -15.55
CA SER A 91 -4.16 -3.02 -16.67
C SER A 91 -3.96 -3.68 -18.04
N LYS A 92 -3.11 -4.72 -18.12
CA LYS A 92 -2.96 -5.53 -19.35
C LYS A 92 -4.26 -6.23 -19.73
N LEU A 93 -4.93 -6.87 -18.78
CA LEU A 93 -6.21 -7.56 -19.01
C LEU A 93 -7.32 -6.58 -19.43
N VAL A 94 -7.39 -5.40 -18.81
CA VAL A 94 -8.35 -4.34 -19.20
C VAL A 94 -8.10 -3.88 -20.63
N SER A 95 -6.84 -3.64 -21.01
CA SER A 95 -6.48 -3.26 -22.37
C SER A 95 -6.80 -4.35 -23.40
N GLU A 96 -6.51 -5.61 -23.07
CA GLU A 96 -6.85 -6.76 -23.92
C GLU A 96 -8.36 -6.87 -24.11
N ARG A 97 -9.14 -6.76 -23.02
CA ARG A 97 -10.61 -6.76 -23.08
C ARG A 97 -11.16 -5.64 -23.95
N GLN A 98 -10.61 -4.42 -23.83
CA GLN A 98 -11.00 -3.29 -24.67
C GLN A 98 -10.72 -3.57 -26.16
N SER A 99 -9.60 -4.21 -26.50
CA SER A 99 -9.29 -4.58 -27.88
C SER A 99 -10.30 -5.59 -28.47
N TRP A 100 -10.73 -6.59 -27.69
CA TRP A 100 -11.74 -7.56 -28.11
C TRP A 100 -13.13 -6.91 -28.24
N SER A 101 -13.49 -6.02 -27.32
CA SER A 101 -14.76 -5.27 -27.37
C SER A 101 -14.85 -4.32 -28.57
N SER A 102 -13.74 -3.67 -28.94
CA SER A 102 -13.66 -2.79 -30.12
C SER A 102 -13.81 -3.58 -31.42
N THR A 103 -13.38 -4.84 -31.43
CA THR A 103 -13.55 -5.75 -32.58
C THR A 103 -15.01 -6.14 -32.81
N LEU A 104 -15.84 -6.16 -31.77
CA LEU A 104 -17.30 -6.36 -31.90
C LEU A 104 -18.02 -5.11 -32.42
N GLN A 105 -17.44 -3.92 -32.20
CA GLN A 105 -17.99 -2.64 -32.63
C GLN A 105 -17.55 -2.23 -34.04
N LEU A 106 -16.92 -3.13 -34.80
CA LEU A 106 -16.65 -2.90 -36.22
C LEU A 106 -17.96 -2.52 -36.92
N ASP A 107 -18.02 -1.23 -37.27
CA ASP A 107 -19.08 -0.59 -38.03
C ASP A 107 -19.35 -1.47 -39.28
N PRO A 108 -20.62 -1.82 -39.61
CA PRO A 108 -20.93 -2.53 -40.86
C PRO A 108 -20.43 -1.80 -42.11
N ALA A 109 -20.00 -0.53 -41.98
CA ALA A 109 -19.15 0.16 -42.92
C ALA A 109 -17.71 -0.38 -42.89
N GLY A 110 -17.51 -1.57 -43.47
CA GLY A 110 -16.20 -1.92 -44.03
C GLY A 110 -15.71 -0.87 -45.04
N PRO A 111 -14.46 -0.97 -45.55
CA PRO A 111 -14.03 -0.10 -46.64
C PRO A 111 -15.14 -0.09 -47.70
N PRO A 112 -15.54 1.10 -48.22
CA PRO A 112 -16.66 1.19 -49.12
C PRO A 112 -16.46 0.14 -50.19
N ILE A 113 -17.34 -0.86 -50.21
CA ILE A 113 -17.42 -1.77 -51.34
C ILE A 113 -17.64 -0.80 -52.49
N ASP A 114 -16.65 -0.65 -53.37
CA ASP A 114 -16.73 0.21 -54.54
C ASP A 114 -18.02 -0.18 -55.22
N SER A 115 -19.06 0.62 -54.97
CA SER A 115 -20.43 0.38 -55.41
C SER A 115 -20.52 0.80 -56.86
N THR A 116 -19.52 0.37 -57.65
CA THR A 116 -19.66 0.20 -59.07
C THR A 116 -20.77 -0.82 -59.20
N SER A 117 -21.94 -0.34 -59.61
CA SER A 117 -23.06 -1.18 -60.02
C SER A 117 -22.55 -2.17 -61.06
N HIS A 118 -22.11 -3.34 -60.61
CA HIS A 118 -21.73 -4.42 -61.49
C HIS A 118 -23.04 -4.90 -62.10
N ASN A 119 -23.38 -4.34 -63.25
CA ASN A 119 -24.48 -4.83 -64.07
C ASN A 119 -24.10 -6.25 -64.49
N ILE A 120 -24.65 -7.25 -63.81
CA ILE A 120 -24.52 -8.64 -64.21
C ILE A 120 -25.33 -8.78 -65.49
N LEU A 121 -24.64 -8.70 -66.64
CA LEU A 121 -25.27 -8.83 -67.94
C LEU A 121 -25.50 -10.32 -68.24
N ILE A 122 -26.71 -10.80 -67.96
CA ILE A 122 -27.11 -12.18 -68.30
C ILE A 122 -27.47 -12.19 -69.79
N SER A 123 -26.55 -12.68 -70.63
CA SER A 123 -26.82 -12.91 -72.06
C SER A 123 -27.67 -14.17 -72.21
N THR A 124 -28.88 -14.02 -72.75
CA THR A 124 -29.81 -15.13 -72.99
C THR A 124 -29.85 -15.44 -74.49
N ARG A 125 -29.83 -16.72 -74.86
CA ARG A 125 -29.77 -17.19 -76.26
C ARG A 125 -31.13 -17.65 -76.77
N TYR A 126 -32.08 -17.97 -75.89
CA TYR A 126 -33.42 -18.41 -76.31
C TYR A 126 -34.16 -17.34 -77.15
N ARG A 127 -33.83 -16.06 -76.92
CA ARG A 127 -34.47 -14.92 -77.56
C ARG A 127 -34.17 -14.85 -79.05
N THR A 128 -32.99 -15.26 -79.50
CA THR A 128 -32.65 -15.28 -80.94
C THR A 128 -33.50 -16.30 -81.70
N TYR A 129 -33.74 -17.49 -81.11
CA TYR A 129 -34.62 -18.50 -81.69
C TYR A 129 -36.09 -18.09 -81.65
N LEU A 130 -36.49 -17.37 -80.61
CA LEU A 130 -37.85 -16.85 -80.44
C LEU A 130 -38.14 -15.70 -81.41
N ASP A 131 -37.19 -14.80 -81.61
CA ASP A 131 -37.30 -13.70 -82.57
C ASP A 131 -37.34 -14.26 -84.01
N GLN A 132 -36.53 -15.27 -84.35
CA GLN A 132 -36.60 -15.98 -85.64
C GLN A 132 -37.95 -16.68 -85.86
N TYR A 133 -38.54 -17.25 -84.81
CA TYR A 133 -39.89 -17.81 -84.88
C TYR A 133 -40.95 -16.73 -85.14
N ILE A 134 -40.85 -15.59 -84.45
CA ILE A 134 -41.77 -14.46 -84.62
C ILE A 134 -41.64 -13.87 -86.04
N GLU A 135 -40.44 -13.76 -86.59
CA GLU A 135 -40.22 -13.31 -87.97
C GLU A 135 -40.78 -14.30 -89.00
N LEU A 136 -40.71 -15.61 -88.73
CA LEU A 136 -41.19 -16.66 -89.64
C LEU A 136 -42.71 -16.79 -89.67
N VAL A 137 -43.37 -16.61 -88.52
CA VAL A 137 -44.82 -16.81 -88.35
C VAL A 137 -45.60 -15.49 -88.40
N GLY A 138 -44.98 -14.37 -88.03
CA GLY A 138 -45.64 -13.08 -87.87
C GLY A 138 -46.30 -12.94 -86.50
N VAL A 139 -46.17 -11.76 -85.87
CA VAL A 139 -46.68 -11.49 -84.50
C VAL A 139 -48.19 -11.73 -84.40
N THR A 140 -48.94 -11.43 -85.46
CA THR A 140 -50.41 -11.52 -85.56
C THR A 140 -50.95 -12.94 -85.68
N ASP A 141 -50.11 -13.89 -86.11
CA ASP A 141 -50.48 -15.30 -86.28
C ASP A 141 -49.98 -16.19 -85.13
N THR A 142 -49.40 -15.57 -84.09
CA THR A 142 -49.07 -16.26 -82.85
C THR A 142 -50.32 -16.44 -81.98
N SER A 143 -50.32 -17.47 -81.13
CA SER A 143 -51.43 -17.78 -80.19
C SER A 143 -51.77 -16.66 -79.19
N LEU A 144 -50.94 -15.63 -79.07
CA LEU A 144 -51.10 -14.50 -78.14
C LEU A 144 -51.69 -13.25 -78.81
N ALA A 145 -51.92 -13.25 -80.13
CA ALA A 145 -52.55 -12.13 -80.81
C ALA A 145 -54.03 -11.95 -80.37
N PRO A 146 -54.51 -10.70 -80.21
CA PRO A 146 -55.92 -10.46 -79.89
C PRO A 146 -56.81 -11.03 -80.99
N LYS A 147 -57.79 -11.86 -80.60
CA LYS A 147 -58.66 -12.60 -81.53
C LYS A 147 -59.50 -11.72 -82.47
N ASP A 148 -59.53 -10.40 -82.25
CA ASP A 148 -60.39 -9.46 -82.96
C ASP A 148 -59.73 -8.82 -84.19
N SER A 149 -58.48 -9.15 -84.53
CA SER A 149 -57.75 -8.51 -85.65
C SER A 149 -57.45 -9.42 -86.86
N LEU A 150 -58.12 -10.55 -87.02
CA LEU A 150 -57.89 -11.44 -88.16
C LEU A 150 -59.08 -11.44 -89.14
N SER A 151 -58.94 -10.68 -90.23
CA SER A 151 -59.76 -10.85 -91.44
C SER A 151 -59.51 -12.24 -92.03
N ALA A 152 -60.60 -12.98 -92.26
CA ALA A 152 -60.58 -14.40 -92.62
C ALA A 152 -59.98 -14.74 -94.01
N ASP A 153 -59.48 -13.76 -94.78
CA ASP A 153 -59.08 -13.93 -96.18
C ASP A 153 -57.57 -14.14 -96.42
N GLU A 154 -56.73 -14.24 -95.39
CA GLU A 154 -55.30 -14.58 -95.52
C GLU A 154 -54.92 -15.93 -94.88
N ARG A 155 -55.81 -16.93 -94.90
CA ARG A 155 -55.40 -18.33 -94.64
C ARG A 155 -54.74 -18.91 -95.89
N GLY A 156 -53.61 -18.32 -96.28
CA GLY A 156 -52.73 -18.82 -97.33
C GLY A 156 -52.15 -20.17 -96.91
N SER A 157 -52.21 -21.15 -97.82
CA SER A 157 -51.61 -22.49 -97.78
C SER A 157 -50.50 -22.65 -96.73
N THR A 158 -50.80 -23.35 -95.64
CA THR A 158 -49.82 -23.77 -94.65
C THR A 158 -48.86 -24.78 -95.28
N ASP A 159 -47.72 -24.30 -95.74
CA ASP A 159 -46.60 -25.14 -96.17
C ASP A 159 -46.13 -25.98 -94.95
N ASP A 160 -46.31 -27.30 -95.00
CA ASP A 160 -45.95 -28.24 -93.92
C ASP A 160 -44.50 -28.05 -93.44
N ARG A 161 -43.61 -27.57 -94.33
CA ARG A 161 -42.23 -27.23 -94.00
C ARG A 161 -42.10 -26.03 -93.07
N LYS A 162 -42.97 -25.02 -93.20
CA LYS A 162 -42.99 -23.85 -92.31
C LYS A 162 -43.45 -24.21 -90.91
N ILE A 163 -44.44 -25.10 -90.78
CA ILE A 163 -44.91 -25.61 -89.48
C ILE A 163 -43.82 -26.47 -88.80
N ALA A 164 -43.15 -27.34 -89.55
CA ALA A 164 -42.05 -28.15 -89.01
C ALA A 164 -40.88 -27.26 -88.53
N ASN A 165 -40.52 -26.23 -89.31
CA ASN A 165 -39.46 -25.30 -88.95
C ASN A 165 -39.82 -24.43 -87.74
N SER A 166 -41.07 -23.97 -87.65
CA SER A 166 -41.54 -23.16 -86.52
C SER A 166 -41.58 -23.96 -85.22
N LEU A 167 -42.02 -25.22 -85.27
CA LEU A 167 -41.97 -26.14 -84.14
C LEU A 167 -40.53 -26.46 -83.73
N GLN A 168 -39.61 -26.61 -84.68
CA GLN A 168 -38.20 -26.81 -84.39
C GLN A 168 -37.57 -25.60 -83.69
N LEU A 169 -37.89 -24.37 -84.12
CA LEU A 169 -37.40 -23.14 -83.50
C LEU A 169 -37.96 -22.97 -82.08
N LEU A 170 -39.25 -23.22 -81.87
CA LEU A 170 -39.87 -23.19 -80.53
C LEU A 170 -39.28 -24.26 -79.60
N THR A 171 -39.05 -25.47 -80.11
CA THR A 171 -38.44 -26.55 -79.32
C THR A 171 -37.02 -26.18 -78.88
N LYS A 172 -36.21 -25.63 -79.80
CA LYS A 172 -34.85 -25.14 -79.48
C LYS A 172 -34.86 -23.96 -78.51
N SER A 173 -35.80 -23.02 -78.67
CA SER A 173 -35.98 -21.91 -77.74
C SER A 173 -36.36 -22.41 -76.34
N HIS A 174 -37.28 -23.39 -76.28
CA HIS A 174 -37.70 -24.03 -75.03
C HIS A 174 -36.57 -24.81 -74.34
N GLU A 175 -35.78 -25.57 -75.09
CA GLU A 175 -34.61 -26.26 -74.55
C GLU A 175 -33.55 -25.27 -74.03
N SER A 176 -33.29 -24.20 -74.78
CA SER A 176 -32.34 -23.15 -74.39
C SER A 176 -32.78 -22.43 -73.11
N ILE A 177 -34.06 -22.05 -72.99
CA ILE A 177 -34.55 -21.36 -71.78
C ILE A 177 -34.56 -22.29 -70.56
N GLN A 178 -34.87 -23.58 -70.73
CA GLN A 178 -34.82 -24.56 -69.63
C GLN A 178 -33.38 -24.79 -69.13
N GLN A 179 -32.40 -24.86 -70.05
CA GLN A 179 -30.99 -24.96 -69.68
C GLN A 179 -30.50 -23.71 -68.93
N GLU A 180 -30.89 -22.51 -69.36
CA GLU A 180 -30.55 -21.25 -68.69
C GLU A 180 -31.20 -21.16 -67.30
N ILE A 181 -32.47 -21.56 -67.16
CA ILE A 181 -33.15 -21.66 -65.86
C ILE A 181 -32.41 -22.63 -64.93
N ALA A 182 -31.99 -23.79 -65.44
CA ALA A 182 -31.22 -24.76 -64.66
C ALA A 182 -29.88 -24.18 -64.19
N GLN A 183 -29.14 -23.48 -65.05
CA GLN A 183 -27.88 -22.82 -64.69
C GLN A 183 -28.07 -21.74 -63.62
N LEU A 184 -29.07 -20.87 -63.78
CA LEU A 184 -29.39 -19.85 -62.78
C LEU A 184 -29.81 -20.47 -61.45
N SER A 185 -30.59 -21.56 -61.48
CA SER A 185 -30.99 -22.27 -60.26
C SER A 185 -29.79 -22.90 -59.54
N SER A 186 -28.81 -23.44 -60.28
CA SER A 186 -27.56 -23.96 -59.72
C SER A 186 -26.76 -22.84 -59.04
N LEU A 187 -26.62 -21.69 -59.70
CA LEU A 187 -25.93 -20.53 -59.15
C LEU A 187 -26.59 -20.02 -57.87
N VAL A 188 -27.93 -19.92 -57.86
CA VAL A 188 -28.68 -19.53 -56.64
C VAL A 188 -28.46 -20.53 -55.51
N ASN A 189 -28.39 -21.83 -55.81
CA ASN A 189 -28.12 -22.85 -54.80
C ASN A 189 -26.70 -22.77 -54.26
N GLU A 190 -25.70 -22.49 -55.10
CA GLU A 190 -24.32 -22.23 -54.68
C GLU A 190 -24.24 -20.99 -53.79
N LEU A 191 -24.86 -19.87 -54.19
CA LEU A 191 -24.91 -18.65 -53.37
C LEU A 191 -25.60 -18.87 -52.03
N LYS A 192 -26.67 -19.67 -51.98
CA LYS A 192 -27.33 -20.05 -50.73
C LYS A 192 -26.41 -20.90 -49.84
N LYS A 193 -25.64 -21.82 -50.43
CA LYS A 193 -24.66 -22.62 -49.72
C LYS A 193 -23.56 -21.73 -49.14
N ASP A 194 -23.04 -20.79 -49.92
CA ASP A 194 -22.02 -19.85 -49.47
C ASP A 194 -22.56 -18.93 -48.38
N ASN A 195 -23.78 -18.41 -48.51
CA ASN A 195 -24.43 -17.63 -47.46
C ASN A 195 -24.56 -18.44 -46.15
N SER A 196 -24.99 -19.71 -46.22
CA SER A 196 -25.07 -20.58 -45.05
C SER A 196 -23.70 -20.90 -44.43
N PHE A 197 -22.63 -20.87 -45.22
CA PHE A 197 -21.27 -21.01 -44.73
C PHE A 197 -20.81 -19.73 -44.02
N ILE A 198 -21.06 -18.56 -44.63
CA ILE A 198 -20.75 -17.25 -44.05
C ILE A 198 -21.47 -17.06 -42.72
N GLU A 199 -22.77 -17.35 -42.64
CA GLU A 199 -23.55 -17.27 -41.39
C GLU A 199 -22.97 -18.16 -40.29
N ARG A 200 -22.58 -19.40 -40.63
CA ARG A 200 -21.95 -20.33 -39.68
C ARG A 200 -20.58 -19.83 -39.23
N GLU A 201 -19.77 -19.29 -40.13
CA GLU A 201 -18.45 -18.76 -39.78
C GLU A 201 -18.58 -17.51 -38.89
N ILE A 202 -19.53 -16.61 -39.18
CA ILE A 202 -19.85 -15.46 -38.33
C ILE A 202 -20.24 -15.91 -36.93
N ALA A 203 -21.18 -16.86 -36.81
CA ALA A 203 -21.61 -17.39 -35.51
C ALA A 203 -20.44 -18.03 -34.75
N SER A 204 -19.59 -18.80 -35.43
CA SER A 204 -18.39 -19.41 -34.86
C SER A 204 -17.40 -18.37 -34.33
N LYS A 205 -17.13 -17.29 -35.09
CA LYS A 205 -16.25 -16.20 -34.63
C LYS A 205 -16.86 -15.42 -33.47
N GLN A 206 -18.16 -15.12 -33.52
CA GLN A 206 -18.87 -14.43 -32.42
C GLN A 206 -18.79 -15.24 -31.13
N HIS A 207 -19.04 -16.55 -31.17
CA HIS A 207 -18.89 -17.42 -30.01
C HIS A 207 -17.46 -17.43 -29.48
N ARG A 208 -16.46 -17.45 -30.36
CA ARG A 208 -15.05 -17.38 -29.94
C ARG A 208 -14.73 -16.06 -29.24
N ILE A 209 -15.21 -14.93 -29.77
CA ILE A 209 -15.00 -13.62 -29.14
C ILE A 209 -15.68 -13.57 -27.77
N GLN A 210 -16.91 -14.05 -27.66
CA GLN A 210 -17.64 -14.12 -26.38
C GLN A 210 -16.90 -14.98 -25.36
N PHE A 211 -16.37 -16.13 -25.78
CA PHE A 211 -15.58 -17.01 -24.91
C PHE A 211 -14.31 -16.32 -24.41
N GLU A 212 -13.57 -15.63 -25.28
CA GLU A 212 -12.36 -14.88 -24.87
C GLU A 212 -12.70 -13.73 -23.92
N LEU A 213 -13.80 -13.01 -24.16
CA LEU A 213 -14.28 -11.96 -23.25
C LEU A 213 -14.63 -12.53 -21.86
N GLN A 214 -15.35 -13.65 -21.79
CA GLN A 214 -15.66 -14.32 -20.52
C GLN A 214 -14.39 -14.75 -19.79
N ARG A 215 -13.42 -15.32 -20.50
CA ARG A 215 -12.13 -15.70 -19.91
C ARG A 215 -11.39 -14.50 -19.34
N LEU A 216 -11.42 -13.35 -20.03
CA LEU A 216 -10.81 -12.12 -19.55
C LEU A 216 -11.53 -11.55 -18.34
N ASP A 217 -12.87 -11.56 -18.34
CA ASP A 217 -13.69 -11.13 -17.20
C ASP A 217 -13.42 -11.99 -15.94
N GLU A 218 -13.29 -13.31 -16.11
CA GLU A 218 -12.91 -14.22 -15.01
C GLU A 218 -11.49 -13.92 -14.49
N ALA A 219 -10.53 -13.66 -15.38
CA ALA A 219 -9.17 -13.32 -15.01
C ALA A 219 -9.07 -11.96 -14.30
N LEU A 220 -9.88 -10.97 -14.70
CA LEU A 220 -10.00 -9.68 -14.04
C LEU A 220 -10.54 -9.87 -12.62
N LEU A 221 -11.69 -10.54 -12.46
CA LEU A 221 -12.28 -10.84 -11.15
C LEU A 221 -11.32 -11.56 -10.21
N GLN A 222 -10.51 -12.47 -10.74
CA GLN A 222 -9.49 -13.18 -9.95
C GLN A 222 -8.39 -12.22 -9.46
N THR A 223 -7.91 -11.33 -10.34
CA THR A 223 -6.89 -10.33 -10.00
C THR A 223 -7.42 -9.33 -8.98
N GLU A 224 -8.67 -8.89 -9.12
CA GLU A 224 -9.35 -8.01 -8.17
C GLU A 224 -9.46 -8.65 -6.78
N LYS A 225 -9.86 -9.93 -6.71
CA LYS A 225 -9.92 -10.68 -5.45
C LYS A 225 -8.56 -10.80 -4.78
N GLU A 226 -7.50 -11.06 -5.56
CA GLU A 226 -6.13 -11.12 -5.06
C GLU A 226 -5.71 -9.77 -4.45
N ILE A 227 -5.98 -8.65 -5.13
CA ILE A 227 -5.70 -7.30 -4.61
C ILE A 227 -6.48 -7.04 -3.32
N LYS A 228 -7.77 -7.35 -3.28
CA LYS A 228 -8.59 -7.19 -2.07
C LYS A 228 -8.11 -8.03 -0.90
N LEU A 229 -7.65 -9.26 -1.15
CA LEU A 229 -7.12 -10.14 -0.12
C LEU A 229 -5.84 -9.56 0.47
N ILE A 230 -4.91 -9.10 -0.37
CA ILE A 230 -3.67 -8.45 0.08
C ILE A 230 -3.98 -7.17 0.87
N LEU A 231 -4.95 -6.36 0.43
CA LEU A 231 -5.39 -5.18 1.17
C LEU A 231 -6.01 -5.53 2.52
N SER A 232 -6.79 -6.61 2.59
CA SER A 232 -7.37 -7.08 3.85
C SER A 232 -6.29 -7.57 4.83
N ASP A 233 -5.27 -8.28 4.33
CA ASP A 233 -4.10 -8.71 5.12
C ASP A 233 -3.26 -7.50 5.57
N ALA A 234 -3.18 -6.45 4.76
CA ALA A 234 -2.56 -5.17 5.12
C ALA A 234 -3.39 -4.35 6.13
N GLY A 235 -4.60 -4.79 6.47
CA GLY A 235 -5.46 -4.21 7.52
C GLY A 235 -6.56 -3.28 7.00
N LEU A 236 -6.83 -3.24 5.70
CA LEU A 236 -8.01 -2.55 5.16
C LEU A 236 -9.25 -3.37 5.50
N LYS A 237 -10.14 -2.82 6.33
CA LYS A 237 -11.47 -3.41 6.56
C LYS A 237 -12.32 -3.10 5.34
N LEU A 238 -12.25 -3.96 4.31
CA LEU A 238 -13.24 -3.90 3.24
C LEU A 238 -14.62 -4.18 3.84
N PRO A 239 -15.67 -3.45 3.42
CA PRO A 239 -17.04 -3.88 3.65
C PRO A 239 -17.13 -5.32 3.16
N ARG A 240 -17.27 -6.28 4.07
CA ARG A 240 -17.58 -7.64 3.66
C ARG A 240 -18.92 -7.52 2.94
N HIS A 241 -18.94 -7.81 1.65
CA HIS A 241 -20.16 -8.29 1.03
C HIS A 241 -20.56 -9.48 1.90
N GLU A 242 -21.55 -9.28 2.77
CA GLU A 242 -22.19 -10.39 3.44
C GLU A 242 -22.58 -11.33 2.30
N ASP A 243 -22.05 -12.56 2.34
CA ASP A 243 -22.43 -13.59 1.40
C ASP A 243 -23.94 -13.72 1.50
N HIS A 244 -24.66 -13.02 0.62
CA HIS A 244 -26.11 -13.03 0.60
C HIS A 244 -26.50 -14.49 0.48
N SER A 245 -27.06 -15.01 1.57
CA SER A 245 -27.56 -16.38 1.66
C SER A 245 -28.37 -16.66 0.41
N ILE A 246 -28.26 -17.86 -0.16
CA ILE A 246 -28.94 -18.26 -1.41
C ILE A 246 -30.42 -17.82 -1.43
N THR A 247 -31.08 -17.83 -0.27
CA THR A 247 -32.44 -17.31 -0.07
C THR A 247 -32.62 -15.81 -0.34
N GLN A 248 -31.66 -14.94 0.00
CA GLN A 248 -31.70 -13.51 -0.34
C GLN A 248 -31.45 -13.28 -1.83
N ARG A 249 -30.55 -14.04 -2.46
CA ARG A 249 -30.31 -13.97 -3.91
C ARG A 249 -31.56 -14.36 -4.70
N LEU A 250 -32.30 -15.37 -4.23
CA LEU A 250 -33.57 -15.79 -4.83
C LEU A 250 -34.72 -14.78 -4.60
N PHE A 251 -34.68 -14.02 -3.50
CA PHE A 251 -35.69 -13.01 -3.19
C PHE A 251 -35.47 -11.69 -3.98
N ASN A 252 -34.22 -11.34 -4.28
CA ASN A 252 -33.86 -10.12 -5.01
C ASN A 252 -34.08 -10.20 -6.53
N PHE A 253 -34.39 -11.39 -7.09
CA PHE A 253 -34.77 -11.54 -8.50
C PHE A 253 -36.09 -10.82 -8.88
N LYS A 254 -36.85 -10.30 -7.90
CA LYS A 254 -38.11 -9.58 -8.13
C LYS A 254 -37.99 -8.05 -8.11
N LEU A 255 -36.80 -7.48 -7.90
CA LEU A 255 -36.55 -6.03 -7.82
C LEU A 255 -35.37 -5.66 -8.74
N ASP A 256 -35.61 -5.69 -10.05
CA ASP A 256 -34.58 -5.57 -11.10
C ASP A 256 -33.88 -4.19 -11.12
N GLU A 257 -34.56 -3.10 -10.75
CA GLU A 257 -33.97 -1.75 -10.87
C GLU A 257 -33.04 -1.37 -9.71
N ASP A 258 -33.31 -1.82 -8.48
CA ASP A 258 -32.46 -1.53 -7.32
C ASP A 258 -31.25 -2.49 -7.23
N ALA A 259 -31.38 -3.70 -7.79
CA ALA A 259 -30.28 -4.66 -7.87
C ALA A 259 -29.21 -4.21 -8.87
N ASP A 260 -29.61 -3.72 -10.05
CA ASP A 260 -28.68 -3.24 -11.07
C ASP A 260 -27.94 -1.96 -10.66
N ARG A 261 -28.57 -1.08 -9.87
CA ARG A 261 -27.91 0.09 -9.29
C ARG A 261 -26.85 -0.31 -8.27
N LYS A 262 -27.19 -1.22 -7.35
CA LYS A 262 -26.23 -1.73 -6.35
C LYS A 262 -25.03 -2.43 -6.98
N VAL A 263 -25.24 -3.22 -8.04
CA VAL A 263 -24.14 -3.91 -8.75
C VAL A 263 -23.20 -2.92 -9.46
N LYS A 264 -23.72 -1.77 -9.93
CA LYS A 264 -22.89 -0.70 -10.49
C LYS A 264 -22.11 0.05 -9.42
N ASP A 265 -22.79 0.43 -8.34
CA ASP A 265 -22.16 1.13 -7.21
C ASP A 265 -21.06 0.27 -6.57
N ASP A 266 -21.27 -1.05 -6.45
CA ASP A 266 -20.28 -2.00 -5.94
C ASP A 266 -19.06 -2.13 -6.87
N LYS A 267 -19.26 -2.07 -8.19
CA LYS A 267 -18.16 -2.10 -9.16
C LYS A 267 -17.35 -0.81 -9.17
N GLU A 268 -18.00 0.34 -9.07
CA GLU A 268 -17.32 1.64 -8.96
C GLU A 268 -16.48 1.70 -7.66
N LEU A 269 -17.04 1.19 -6.55
CA LEU A 269 -16.30 1.07 -5.30
C LEU A 269 -15.08 0.15 -5.42
N ASP A 270 -15.23 -0.97 -6.12
CA ASP A 270 -14.13 -1.92 -6.35
C ASP A 270 -13.00 -1.32 -7.18
N ASP A 271 -13.34 -0.59 -8.25
CA ASP A 271 -12.38 0.13 -9.07
C ASP A 271 -11.64 1.21 -8.27
N ASP A 272 -12.34 1.97 -7.44
CA ASP A 272 -11.75 2.96 -6.54
C ASP A 272 -10.79 2.31 -5.53
N ILE A 273 -11.17 1.19 -4.93
CA ILE A 273 -10.32 0.43 -3.99
C ILE A 273 -9.03 -0.03 -4.68
N ILE A 274 -9.13 -0.55 -5.90
CA ILE A 274 -7.98 -1.05 -6.66
C ILE A 274 -7.06 0.11 -7.04
N GLN A 275 -7.62 1.23 -7.50
CA GLN A 275 -6.86 2.42 -7.88
C GLN A 275 -6.08 3.01 -6.69
N HIS A 276 -6.69 3.01 -5.50
CA HIS A 276 -6.08 3.57 -4.29
C HIS A 276 -5.26 2.55 -3.48
N ALA A 277 -5.20 1.28 -3.90
CA ALA A 277 -4.46 0.22 -3.22
C ALA A 277 -2.98 0.56 -2.94
N PRO A 278 -2.20 1.13 -3.90
CA PRO A 278 -0.80 1.48 -3.66
C PRO A 278 -0.66 2.61 -2.63
N ALA A 279 -1.53 3.62 -2.70
CA ALA A 279 -1.51 4.76 -1.80
C ALA A 279 -1.83 4.33 -0.36
N PHE A 280 -2.78 3.40 -0.18
CA PHE A 280 -3.07 2.83 1.14
C PHE A 280 -1.86 2.13 1.75
N ILE A 281 -1.18 1.26 0.98
CA ILE A 281 0.00 0.55 1.45
C ILE A 281 1.12 1.54 1.79
N ASP A 282 1.35 2.55 0.95
CA ASP A 282 2.38 3.57 1.21
C ASP A 282 2.08 4.40 2.48
N VAL A 283 0.82 4.80 2.69
CA VAL A 283 0.39 5.51 3.91
C VAL A 283 0.58 4.62 5.14
N ARG A 284 0.20 3.34 5.06
CA ARG A 284 0.36 2.39 6.17
C ARG A 284 1.83 2.15 6.50
N LEU A 285 2.66 2.00 5.47
CA LEU A 285 4.09 1.81 5.59
C LEU A 285 4.76 3.04 6.24
N ASN A 286 4.40 4.25 5.82
CA ASN A 286 4.87 5.49 6.45
C ASN A 286 4.41 5.61 7.90
N ALA A 287 3.15 5.28 8.20
CA ALA A 287 2.62 5.28 9.56
C ALA A 287 3.35 4.29 10.48
N THR A 288 3.89 3.19 9.95
CA THR A 288 4.72 2.24 10.72
C THR A 288 6.21 2.60 10.79
N LYS A 289 6.77 3.25 9.75
CA LYS A 289 8.19 3.66 9.72
C LYS A 289 8.46 4.89 10.58
N ASN A 290 7.53 5.84 10.66
CA ASN A 290 7.72 7.09 11.41
C ASN A 290 7.89 6.88 12.93
N PRO A 291 7.09 6.04 13.61
CA PRO A 291 7.29 5.72 15.03
C PRO A 291 8.65 5.09 15.29
N LEU A 292 9.08 4.13 14.46
CA LEU A 292 10.36 3.46 14.61
C LEU A 292 11.55 4.42 14.42
N ALA A 293 11.45 5.33 13.45
CA ALA A 293 12.45 6.38 13.24
C ALA A 293 12.51 7.34 14.44
N SER A 294 11.35 7.79 14.93
CA SER A 294 11.27 8.64 16.10
C SER A 294 11.86 7.98 17.34
N GLU A 295 11.64 6.69 17.56
CA GLU A 295 12.14 5.98 18.75
C GLU A 295 13.65 5.75 18.66
N LYS A 296 14.17 5.49 17.47
CA LYS A 296 15.61 5.43 17.22
C LYS A 296 16.29 6.79 17.47
N ASP A 297 15.66 7.89 17.05
CA ASP A 297 16.18 9.23 17.29
C ASP A 297 16.16 9.60 18.78
N LYS A 298 15.14 9.17 19.53
CA LYS A 298 15.12 9.30 21.00
C LYS A 298 16.24 8.50 21.65
N SER A 299 16.47 7.25 21.23
CA SER A 299 17.56 6.41 21.73
C SER A 299 18.92 7.11 21.54
N LEU A 300 19.18 7.66 20.35
CA LEU A 300 20.41 8.40 20.09
C LEU A 300 20.59 9.61 21.01
N LYS A 301 19.51 10.38 21.26
CA LYS A 301 19.55 11.55 22.16
C LYS A 301 19.89 11.15 23.60
N VAL A 302 19.30 10.08 24.11
CA VAL A 302 19.59 9.60 25.47
C VAL A 302 21.04 9.13 25.61
N VAL A 303 21.59 8.48 24.57
CA VAL A 303 23.01 8.10 24.56
C VAL A 303 23.91 9.34 24.60
N THR A 304 23.62 10.37 23.80
CA THR A 304 24.39 11.62 23.83
C THR A 304 24.28 12.33 25.19
N ASP A 305 23.09 12.34 25.80
CA ASP A 305 22.86 12.93 27.12
C ASP A 305 23.66 12.21 28.22
N ARG A 306 23.70 10.87 28.17
CA ARG A 306 24.51 10.05 29.07
C ARG A 306 26.00 10.37 28.94
N ASP A 307 26.50 10.42 27.71
CA ASP A 307 27.92 10.63 27.45
C ASP A 307 28.35 12.04 27.88
N ILE A 308 27.54 13.06 27.61
CA ILE A 308 27.83 14.43 28.07
C ILE A 308 27.79 14.55 29.60
N TRP A 309 26.83 13.90 30.26
CA TRP A 309 26.80 13.87 31.73
C TRP A 309 28.02 13.15 32.32
N ALA A 310 28.45 12.03 31.73
CA ALA A 310 29.64 11.32 32.15
C ALA A 310 30.90 12.20 32.00
N ASP A 311 31.02 12.94 30.89
CA ASP A 311 32.13 13.88 30.67
C ASP A 311 32.11 15.03 31.70
N CYS A 312 30.94 15.55 32.04
CA CYS A 312 30.78 16.56 33.10
C CYS A 312 31.24 16.02 34.46
N VAL A 313 30.72 14.86 34.90
CA VAL A 313 31.10 14.26 36.19
C VAL A 313 32.59 13.94 36.25
N ASN A 314 33.17 13.41 35.18
CA ASN A 314 34.60 13.12 35.10
C ASN A 314 35.44 14.40 35.21
N ALA A 315 35.05 15.48 34.53
CA ALA A 315 35.75 16.77 34.62
C ALA A 315 35.73 17.32 36.06
N VAL A 316 34.58 17.28 36.72
CA VAL A 316 34.42 17.74 38.10
C VAL A 316 35.21 16.86 39.08
N GLN A 317 35.12 15.53 38.96
CA GLN A 317 35.87 14.60 39.82
C GLN A 317 37.39 14.71 39.62
N ASN A 318 37.86 14.93 38.39
CA ASN A 318 39.27 15.15 38.11
C ASN A 318 39.76 16.45 38.79
N LEU A 319 38.98 17.52 38.72
CA LEU A 319 39.27 18.77 39.41
C LEU A 319 39.32 18.55 40.94
N GLU A 320 38.30 17.90 41.51
CA GLU A 320 38.23 17.59 42.94
C GLU A 320 39.43 16.73 43.41
N ALA A 321 39.79 15.71 42.63
CA ALA A 321 40.93 14.83 42.91
C ALA A 321 42.27 15.57 42.79
N ASP A 322 42.43 16.43 41.79
CA ASP A 322 43.64 17.22 41.57
C ASP A 322 43.82 18.29 42.65
N LEU A 323 42.74 18.96 43.07
CA LEU A 323 42.75 19.88 44.20
C LEU A 323 43.05 19.15 45.51
N SER A 324 42.38 18.01 45.76
CA SER A 324 42.62 17.19 46.96
C SER A 324 44.06 16.68 47.04
N ARG A 325 44.62 16.21 45.91
CA ARG A 325 46.01 15.76 45.82
C ARG A 325 46.99 16.91 46.04
N SER A 326 46.70 18.07 45.44
CA SER A 326 47.50 19.28 45.65
C SER A 326 47.51 19.68 47.13
N LEU A 327 46.36 19.55 47.82
CA LEU A 327 46.20 19.94 49.23
C LEU A 327 46.92 18.98 50.17
N ALA A 328 46.94 17.70 49.81
CA ALA A 328 47.68 16.67 50.55
C ALA A 328 49.20 16.78 50.38
N GLN A 329 49.68 17.29 49.22
CA GLN A 329 51.10 17.37 48.89
C GLN A 329 51.76 18.72 49.26
N ASN A 330 51.03 19.83 49.20
CA ASN A 330 51.52 21.17 49.54
C ASN A 330 50.62 21.81 50.61
N ARG A 331 51.20 22.18 51.77
CA ARG A 331 50.46 22.87 52.86
C ARG A 331 50.03 24.30 52.52
N GLU A 332 50.57 24.90 51.46
CA GLU A 332 50.21 26.23 50.96
C GLU A 332 50.02 26.14 49.44
N ILE A 333 48.79 25.92 48.99
CA ILE A 333 48.43 26.15 47.59
C ILE A 333 48.10 27.63 47.44
N SER A 334 48.65 28.27 46.41
CA SER A 334 48.27 29.63 46.03
C SER A 334 46.80 29.66 45.59
N SER A 335 45.99 30.52 46.20
CA SER A 335 44.57 30.69 45.81
C SER A 335 44.41 30.96 44.32
N ASN A 336 45.36 31.66 43.69
CA ASN A 336 45.36 31.93 42.25
C ASN A 336 45.47 30.66 41.40
N ASP A 337 46.24 29.66 41.82
CA ASP A 337 46.39 28.41 41.07
C ASP A 337 45.12 27.55 41.16
N MET A 338 44.37 27.63 42.27
CA MET A 338 43.05 27.00 42.39
C MET A 338 42.03 27.68 41.48
N ILE A 339 42.01 29.02 41.45
CA ILE A 339 41.08 29.80 40.62
C ILE A 339 41.30 29.52 39.14
N ILE A 340 42.55 29.42 38.68
CA ILE A 340 42.87 29.07 37.28
C ILE A 340 42.33 27.68 36.92
N LYS A 341 42.58 26.67 37.76
CA LYS A 341 42.11 25.29 37.52
C LYS A 341 40.58 25.17 37.53
N ILE A 342 39.92 25.87 38.45
CA ILE A 342 38.46 25.92 38.49
C ILE A 342 37.95 26.63 37.24
N GLY A 343 38.53 27.77 36.83
CA GLY A 343 38.16 28.52 35.64
C GLY A 343 38.32 27.75 34.33
N GLU A 344 39.40 26.98 34.17
CA GLU A 344 39.59 26.08 33.02
C GLU A 344 38.49 25.00 32.96
N THR A 345 38.12 24.45 34.10
CA THR A 345 37.04 23.44 34.20
C THR A 345 35.67 24.08 33.92
N THR A 346 35.40 25.28 34.43
CA THR A 346 34.17 26.04 34.16
C THR A 346 34.03 26.36 32.66
N HIS A 347 35.11 26.74 31.98
CA HIS A 347 35.09 26.96 30.53
C HIS A 347 34.83 25.65 29.76
N TYR A 348 35.39 24.53 30.22
CA TYR A 348 35.11 23.22 29.61
C TYR A 348 33.64 22.81 29.79
N LEU A 349 33.06 23.01 30.99
CA LEU A 349 31.64 22.78 31.25
C LEU A 349 30.73 23.68 30.39
N GLU A 350 31.14 24.92 30.14
CA GLU A 350 30.43 25.83 29.24
C GLU A 350 30.49 25.38 27.77
N SER A 351 31.62 24.79 27.34
CA SER A 351 31.72 24.15 26.03
C SER A 351 30.80 22.93 25.91
N LEU A 352 30.66 22.13 26.98
CA LEU A 352 29.74 20.99 27.02
C LEU A 352 28.27 21.44 27.00
N LEU A 353 27.93 22.52 27.71
CA LEU A 353 26.57 23.08 27.71
C LEU A 353 26.11 23.49 26.29
N ASN A 354 27.03 24.04 25.49
CA ASN A 354 26.75 24.42 24.10
C ASN A 354 26.44 23.23 23.17
N SER A 355 26.80 22.01 23.56
CA SER A 355 26.52 20.78 22.79
C SER A 355 25.30 19.99 23.30
N VAL A 356 24.63 20.45 24.36
CA VAL A 356 23.51 19.74 24.98
C VAL A 356 22.18 20.17 24.34
N TYR A 357 21.35 19.19 23.97
CA TYR A 357 19.99 19.41 23.49
C TYR A 357 18.91 19.16 24.56
N SER A 358 19.28 18.50 25.66
CA SER A 358 18.37 18.07 26.71
C SER A 358 18.26 19.08 27.84
N SER A 359 17.03 19.43 28.22
CA SER A 359 16.75 20.41 29.26
C SER A 359 17.25 19.96 30.63
N GLN A 360 17.09 18.68 31.00
CA GLN A 360 17.44 18.17 32.32
C GLN A 360 18.97 18.04 32.52
N VAL A 361 19.70 17.52 31.52
CA VAL A 361 21.18 17.46 31.57
C VAL A 361 21.79 18.87 31.55
N SER A 362 21.18 19.81 30.81
CA SER A 362 21.62 21.21 30.84
C SER A 362 21.48 21.84 32.23
N ILE A 363 20.41 21.51 32.97
CA ILE A 363 20.21 21.97 34.35
C ILE A 363 21.29 21.41 35.27
N LEU A 364 21.59 20.11 35.17
CA LEU A 364 22.64 19.47 35.99
C LEU A 364 24.02 20.10 35.75
N ILE A 365 24.40 20.30 34.49
CA ILE A 365 25.69 20.92 34.13
C ILE A 365 25.74 22.38 34.61
N THR A 366 24.62 23.11 34.52
CA THR A 366 24.53 24.49 35.01
C THR A 366 24.68 24.53 36.52
N GLN A 367 24.07 23.61 37.27
CA GLN A 367 24.22 23.52 38.72
C GLN A 367 25.68 23.27 39.12
N GLU A 368 26.37 22.32 38.48
CA GLU A 368 27.80 22.07 38.73
C GLU A 368 28.65 23.31 38.40
N LYS A 369 28.40 23.95 37.25
CA LYS A 369 29.07 25.18 36.83
C LYS A 369 28.89 26.31 37.85
N GLU A 370 27.66 26.57 38.29
CA GLU A 370 27.34 27.62 39.26
C GLU A 370 28.02 27.38 40.62
N THR A 371 28.17 26.13 41.04
CA THR A 371 28.91 25.84 42.28
C THR A 371 30.41 26.09 42.15
N LEU A 372 31.02 25.76 41.02
CA LEU A 372 32.43 26.06 40.75
C LEU A 372 32.68 27.57 40.65
N GLU A 373 31.78 28.32 40.01
CA GLU A 373 31.83 29.79 39.97
C GLU A 373 31.71 30.39 41.37
N ARG A 374 30.82 29.87 42.22
CA ARG A 374 30.71 30.30 43.63
C ARG A 374 31.98 30.00 44.41
N ALA A 375 32.60 28.84 44.20
CA ALA A 375 33.86 28.49 44.84
C ALA A 375 35.00 29.43 44.44
N CYS A 376 35.08 29.85 43.18
CA CYS A 376 36.02 30.90 42.73
C CYS A 376 35.80 32.22 43.48
N LEU A 377 34.54 32.69 43.58
CA LEU A 377 34.22 33.93 44.28
C LEU A 377 34.58 33.89 45.77
N GLU A 378 34.40 32.75 46.42
CA GLU A 378 34.80 32.55 47.82
C GLU A 378 36.32 32.57 48.00
N LEU A 379 37.07 31.94 47.08
CA LEU A 379 38.53 31.95 47.10
C LEU A 379 39.11 33.36 46.88
N ASP A 380 38.53 34.14 45.98
CA ASP A 380 38.90 35.55 45.74
C ASP A 380 38.63 36.45 46.97
N ALA A 381 37.56 36.17 47.72
CA ALA A 381 37.17 36.94 48.90
C ALA A 381 38.07 36.72 50.14
N THR A 382 38.99 35.74 50.12
CA THR A 382 39.88 35.44 51.26
C THR A 382 41.15 36.30 51.37
N ALA A 383 41.39 37.25 50.45
CA ALA A 383 42.40 38.30 50.62
C ALA A 383 41.85 39.48 51.49
N PRO A 384 42.63 40.10 52.39
CA PRO A 384 42.08 41.05 53.36
C PRO A 384 41.65 42.38 52.71
N VAL A 385 40.33 42.54 52.56
CA VAL A 385 39.44 43.73 52.61
C VAL A 385 39.86 45.03 51.87
N LYS A 386 39.05 45.43 50.88
CA LYS A 386 38.20 46.66 50.85
C LYS A 386 37.66 46.93 49.43
N SER A 387 36.34 46.85 49.24
CA SER A 387 35.47 47.98 48.84
C SER A 387 34.14 47.51 48.24
N ASP A 388 33.05 47.90 48.90
CA ASP A 388 31.79 48.41 48.34
C ASP A 388 31.26 47.82 47.03
N PHE A 389 30.30 46.89 47.12
CA PHE A 389 29.12 46.96 46.27
C PHE A 389 27.85 46.77 47.11
N THR A 390 26.99 47.76 46.98
CA THR A 390 25.74 47.95 47.70
C THR A 390 24.64 47.01 47.21
N THR A 391 23.82 46.61 48.18
CA THR A 391 22.50 46.00 48.06
C THR A 391 21.62 46.47 46.89
N SER A 392 20.93 45.53 46.23
CA SER A 392 19.57 45.74 45.74
C SER A 392 18.72 44.45 45.79
N LYS A 393 17.88 44.38 46.85
CA LYS A 393 16.60 43.68 47.04
C LYS A 393 16.23 42.45 46.17
N PRO A 394 15.74 41.35 46.77
CA PRO A 394 14.82 40.45 46.10
C PRO A 394 13.40 41.02 46.13
N THR A 395 12.71 40.88 45.00
CA THR A 395 11.31 41.25 44.80
C THR A 395 10.40 40.29 45.58
N ASN A 396 9.55 40.85 46.44
CA ASN A 396 8.45 40.15 47.11
C ASN A 396 7.49 39.52 46.09
N ILE A 397 7.23 38.22 46.20
CA ILE A 397 6.01 37.55 45.73
C ILE A 397 5.52 36.64 46.89
N PRO A 398 4.21 36.64 47.22
CA PRO A 398 3.74 36.34 48.56
C PRO A 398 3.60 34.86 48.88
N ASN A 399 3.95 34.55 50.13
CA ASN A 399 3.54 33.36 50.87
C ASN A 399 2.02 33.15 50.81
N ASN A 400 1.58 32.04 50.24
CA ASN A 400 0.32 31.39 50.64
C ASN A 400 0.67 29.99 51.17
N LYS A 401 0.69 29.88 52.50
CA LYS A 401 0.63 28.61 53.22
C LYS A 401 -0.82 28.15 53.26
N SER A 402 -1.08 26.96 52.72
CA SER A 402 -2.10 26.03 53.25
C SER A 402 -1.47 24.64 53.20
N GLU A 403 -1.04 24.11 54.34
CA GLU A 403 -1.76 23.03 55.03
C GLU A 403 -2.14 21.87 54.10
N LEU A 404 -1.27 20.86 54.01
CA LEU A 404 -1.68 19.47 54.13
C LEU A 404 -0.51 18.58 54.57
N ASP A 405 -0.33 18.54 55.88
CA ASP A 405 0.27 17.40 56.57
C ASP A 405 -0.60 16.15 56.31
N LYS A 406 -0.03 15.10 55.69
CA LYS A 406 0.03 13.71 56.20
C LYS A 406 0.17 12.65 55.11
N SER A 407 1.10 11.74 55.40
CA SER A 407 1.15 10.32 55.03
C SER A 407 1.32 9.94 53.55
N VAL A 408 2.57 9.65 53.15
CA VAL A 408 2.89 8.35 52.55
C VAL A 408 4.18 7.83 53.18
N SER A 409 4.06 6.63 53.72
CA SER A 409 5.06 5.86 54.43
C SER A 409 6.33 5.66 53.61
N ARG A 410 7.48 5.75 54.29
CA ARG A 410 8.73 5.08 53.89
C ARG A 410 8.40 3.65 53.46
N ALA A 411 8.58 3.35 52.19
CA ALA A 411 8.75 2.00 51.68
C ALA A 411 10.07 2.01 50.90
N ASN A 412 11.13 1.54 51.55
CA ASN A 412 12.29 1.02 50.83
C ASN A 412 11.81 -0.18 50.00
N PRO A 413 12.04 -0.23 48.67
CA PRO A 413 12.25 -1.49 48.02
C PRO A 413 13.76 -1.74 48.03
N SER A 414 14.15 -2.73 48.82
CA SER A 414 15.46 -3.36 48.75
C SER A 414 15.71 -3.89 47.33
N HIS A 415 16.53 -3.18 46.55
CA HIS A 415 17.23 -3.77 45.43
C HIS A 415 18.44 -4.52 45.98
N PHE A 416 18.55 -5.81 45.72
CA PHE A 416 19.80 -6.55 45.51
C PHE A 416 19.47 -8.05 45.36
N ILE A 417 19.30 -8.52 44.12
CA ILE A 417 19.67 -9.90 43.79
C ILE A 417 20.61 -9.82 42.59
N ALA A 418 21.89 -9.88 42.92
CA ALA A 418 22.97 -10.14 41.99
C ALA A 418 22.79 -11.52 41.31
N ASN A 419 23.04 -11.53 40.01
CA ASN A 419 23.73 -12.57 39.24
C ASN A 419 23.80 -13.98 39.86
N LYS A 420 23.00 -14.90 39.32
CA LYS A 420 23.45 -16.29 39.14
C LYS A 420 23.11 -16.75 37.73
N SER A 421 24.12 -17.31 37.07
CA SER A 421 24.13 -17.87 35.72
C SER A 421 22.91 -18.75 35.41
N PRO A 422 22.52 -18.88 34.12
CA PRO A 422 21.43 -19.76 33.73
C PRO A 422 21.84 -21.23 33.92
N PRO A 423 20.95 -22.12 34.41
CA PRO A 423 21.25 -23.54 34.46
C PRO A 423 21.21 -24.14 33.06
N LYS A 424 22.24 -24.95 32.74
CA LYS A 424 22.21 -25.95 31.67
C LYS A 424 21.20 -27.04 32.02
N ILE A 425 20.14 -27.15 31.22
CA ILE A 425 19.25 -28.31 31.12
C ILE A 425 18.97 -28.40 29.61
N GLY A 426 19.41 -29.39 28.86
CA GLY A 426 19.13 -30.81 29.04
C GLY A 426 18.09 -31.18 27.97
N ILE A 427 18.55 -31.67 26.82
CA ILE A 427 17.72 -32.23 25.75
C ILE A 427 17.01 -33.49 26.30
N PRO A 428 15.71 -33.66 26.04
CA PRO A 428 15.18 -34.99 25.79
C PRO A 428 14.65 -35.06 24.35
N ASP A 429 15.25 -35.98 23.59
CA ASP A 429 14.69 -36.54 22.37
C ASP A 429 13.30 -37.14 22.66
N SER A 430 12.27 -36.67 21.96
CA SER A 430 11.25 -37.53 21.35
C SER A 430 10.28 -36.72 20.49
N LYS A 431 10.50 -36.72 19.16
CA LYS A 431 9.40 -36.64 18.18
C LYS A 431 8.76 -38.05 18.07
N PRO A 432 7.48 -38.18 17.67
CA PRO A 432 7.14 -38.17 16.24
C PRO A 432 5.98 -37.21 15.93
N VAL A 433 6.09 -36.36 14.90
CA VAL A 433 5.59 -36.62 13.53
C VAL A 433 4.08 -36.84 13.48
N LEU A 434 3.33 -35.79 13.14
CA LEU A 434 2.08 -35.90 12.40
C LEU A 434 2.30 -35.24 11.03
N SER A 435 2.75 -36.06 10.09
CA SER A 435 2.69 -35.81 8.66
C SER A 435 1.25 -36.00 8.18
N VAL A 436 0.56 -34.94 7.78
CA VAL A 436 -0.62 -35.05 6.91
C VAL A 436 -0.16 -34.91 5.47
N THR A 437 0.24 -36.03 4.89
CA THR A 437 0.34 -36.20 3.43
C THR A 437 -1.03 -36.62 2.91
N HIS A 438 -1.75 -35.72 2.24
CA HIS A 438 -2.83 -36.13 1.36
C HIS A 438 -2.24 -36.44 -0.03
N ASN A 439 -2.03 -37.74 -0.28
CA ASN A 439 -1.89 -38.28 -1.62
C ASN A 439 -3.26 -38.27 -2.29
N TYR A 440 -3.37 -37.59 -3.43
CA TYR A 440 -4.43 -37.85 -4.40
C TYR A 440 -4.04 -39.09 -5.22
N ASP A 441 -4.76 -40.17 -4.94
CA ASP A 441 -4.73 -41.43 -5.68
C ASP A 441 -5.64 -41.29 -6.92
N LEU A 442 -5.05 -40.94 -8.07
CA LEU A 442 -5.73 -40.97 -9.36
C LEU A 442 -5.81 -42.42 -9.84
N LYS A 443 -6.86 -43.12 -9.40
CA LYS A 443 -7.32 -44.34 -10.07
C LYS A 443 -7.88 -43.97 -11.45
N LYS A 444 -7.11 -44.32 -12.48
CA LYS A 444 -7.66 -44.68 -13.80
C LYS A 444 -8.72 -45.76 -13.61
N LYS A 445 -9.91 -45.51 -14.16
CA LYS A 445 -10.85 -46.55 -14.53
C LYS A 445 -11.16 -46.39 -16.00
N ASP A 446 -11.17 -47.54 -16.65
CA ASP A 446 -11.41 -47.82 -18.06
C ASP A 446 -12.73 -47.23 -18.60
#